data_AF-A0A3D4H997-F1
#
_entry.id   AF-A0A3D4H997-F1
#
_cell.length_a   1.000
_cell.length_b   1.000
_cell.length_c   1.000
_cell.angle_alpha   90.00
_cell.angle_beta   90.00
_cell.angle_gamma   90.00
#
_symmetry.space_group_name_H-M   'P 1'
#
loop_
_entity.id
_entity.type
_entity.pdbx_description
1 polymer ?
#
loop_
_entity_poly.entity_id
_entity_poly.type
_entity_poly.pdbx_seq_one_letter_code
_entity_poly.pdbx_strand_id
1 'polypeptide(L)'
;MIGGEVPAFSYSLSELFWDEVKGVLCMRPQDDGDRFNRLKRTAQNALGSFSGLRDPHTPRLDLASKAGLDQFVLEERFRELNCEDFSLSCRATEVEVYRKVGKDWYLNTTIPLGQSDEN
;
A
#
# COMPACT_ATOMS: atom_id res chain seq x y z
N MET A 1 15.02 9.58 -11.12
CA MET A 1 15.20 8.97 -9.77
C MET A 1 13.89 9.13 -9.01
N ILE A 2 13.38 8.08 -8.34
CA ILE A 2 12.04 8.08 -7.71
C ILE A 2 11.78 9.33 -6.86
N GLY A 3 12.72 9.69 -5.96
CA GLY A 3 12.56 10.82 -5.04
C GLY A 3 12.47 12.21 -5.68
N GLY A 4 12.90 12.37 -6.94
CA GLY A 4 12.76 13.64 -7.68
C GLY A 4 11.52 13.71 -8.57
N GLU A 5 10.88 12.57 -8.84
CA GLU A 5 9.79 12.46 -9.82
C GLU A 5 8.41 12.29 -9.17
N VAL A 6 8.37 11.90 -7.90
CA VAL A 6 7.13 11.69 -7.14
C VAL A 6 7.19 12.54 -5.87
N PRO A 7 6.31 13.55 -5.73
CA PRO A 7 6.24 14.32 -4.49
C PRO A 7 5.55 13.50 -3.39
N ALA A 8 5.83 13.83 -2.12
CA ALA A 8 5.09 13.32 -0.97
C ALA A 8 3.60 13.68 -1.11
N PHE A 9 2.70 12.83 -0.63
CA PHE A 9 1.28 13.06 -0.79
C PHE A 9 0.47 12.48 0.36
N SER A 10 -0.65 13.14 0.66
CA SER A 10 -1.64 12.67 1.63
C SER A 10 -2.61 11.70 0.96
N TYR A 11 -3.11 10.73 1.73
CA TYR A 11 -4.10 9.74 1.30
C TYR A 11 -4.93 9.29 2.50
N SER A 12 -6.11 8.73 2.26
CA SER A 12 -6.99 8.21 3.32
C SER A 12 -7.28 6.73 3.09
N LEU A 13 -7.14 5.90 4.11
CA LEU A 13 -7.54 4.49 4.07
C LEU A 13 -8.88 4.32 4.80
N SER A 14 -9.91 3.86 4.10
CA SER A 14 -11.26 3.74 4.68
C SER A 14 -12.07 2.54 4.17
N GLU A 15 -11.73 1.98 3.00
CA GLU A 15 -12.47 0.84 2.45
C GLU A 15 -11.84 -0.48 2.88
N LEU A 16 -12.52 -1.23 3.74
CA LEU A 16 -12.14 -2.57 4.12
C LEU A 16 -12.59 -3.57 3.04
N PHE A 17 -11.72 -4.50 2.66
CA PHE A 17 -12.07 -5.56 1.71
C PHE A 17 -11.28 -6.84 1.96
N TRP A 18 -11.83 -7.95 1.50
CA TRP A 18 -11.19 -9.26 1.55
C TRP A 18 -10.50 -9.60 0.21
N ASP A 19 -9.22 -9.91 0.26
CA ASP A 19 -8.48 -10.50 -0.86
C ASP A 19 -8.61 -12.03 -0.80
N GLU A 20 -9.58 -12.58 -1.51
CA GLU A 20 -9.84 -14.03 -1.57
C GLU A 20 -8.64 -14.83 -2.06
N VAL A 21 -7.89 -14.30 -3.03
CA VAL A 21 -6.76 -14.99 -3.66
C VAL A 21 -5.63 -15.18 -2.65
N LYS A 22 -5.41 -14.19 -1.77
CA LYS A 22 -4.36 -14.25 -0.76
C LYS A 22 -4.86 -14.69 0.62
N GLY A 23 -6.17 -14.69 0.85
CA GLY A 23 -6.76 -14.93 2.17
C GLY A 23 -6.35 -13.86 3.18
N VAL A 24 -6.48 -12.59 2.80
CA VAL A 24 -5.99 -11.44 3.57
C VAL A 24 -7.07 -10.37 3.68
N LEU A 25 -7.26 -9.83 4.90
CA LEU A 25 -8.06 -8.64 5.12
C LEU A 25 -7.21 -7.40 4.81
N CYS A 26 -7.72 -6.51 3.98
CA CYS A 26 -7.00 -5.36 3.46
C CYS A 26 -7.82 -4.07 3.59
N MET A 27 -7.15 -2.92 3.57
CA MET A 27 -7.77 -1.61 3.37
C MET A 27 -7.28 -0.95 2.09
N ARG A 28 -8.16 -0.21 1.40
CA ARG A 28 -7.80 0.57 0.21
C ARG A 28 -7.81 2.07 0.46
N PRO A 29 -6.98 2.82 -0.28
CA PRO A 29 -7.09 4.26 -0.35
C PRO A 29 -8.42 4.70 -0.98
N GLN A 30 -9.02 5.77 -0.47
CA GLN A 30 -10.30 6.28 -0.93
C GLN A 30 -10.20 7.06 -2.26
N ASP A 31 -9.06 7.73 -2.54
CA ASP A 31 -8.98 8.72 -3.63
C ASP A 31 -7.70 8.70 -4.48
N ASP A 32 -6.88 7.65 -4.40
CA ASP A 32 -5.45 7.79 -4.76
C ASP A 32 -4.96 6.99 -5.97
N GLY A 33 -5.86 6.64 -6.89
CA GLY A 33 -5.48 5.95 -8.13
C GLY A 33 -4.29 6.60 -8.82
N ASP A 34 -4.33 7.92 -9.04
CA ASP A 34 -3.34 8.61 -9.86
C ASP A 34 -1.96 8.75 -9.20
N ARG A 35 -1.92 9.04 -7.89
CA ARG A 35 -0.67 9.26 -7.14
C ARG A 35 0.10 7.95 -6.96
N PHE A 36 -0.59 6.89 -6.51
CA PHE A 36 0.03 5.56 -6.42
C PHE A 36 0.36 4.99 -7.80
N ASN A 37 -0.45 5.22 -8.84
CA ASN A 37 -0.12 4.80 -10.21
C ASN A 37 1.12 5.52 -10.75
N ARG A 38 1.30 6.81 -10.42
CA ARG A 38 2.53 7.54 -10.74
C ARG A 38 3.73 6.92 -10.02
N LEU A 39 3.63 6.69 -8.71
CA LEU A 39 4.69 6.05 -7.93
C LEU A 39 5.08 4.68 -8.48
N LYS A 40 4.08 3.85 -8.78
CA LYS A 40 4.24 2.52 -9.38
C LYS A 40 4.96 2.57 -10.72
N ARG A 41 4.51 3.44 -11.64
CA ARG A 41 5.16 3.62 -12.96
C ARG A 41 6.61 4.07 -12.82
N THR A 42 6.87 5.03 -11.93
CA THR A 42 8.24 5.51 -11.68
C THR A 42 9.13 4.40 -11.12
N ALA A 43 8.64 3.60 -10.17
CA ALA A 43 9.37 2.46 -9.63
C ALA A 43 9.63 1.37 -10.69
N GLN A 44 8.63 1.05 -11.51
CA GLN A 44 8.74 0.08 -12.61
C GLN A 44 9.79 0.50 -13.65
N ASN A 45 9.77 1.77 -14.05
CA ASN A 45 10.76 2.34 -14.97
C ASN A 45 12.18 2.26 -14.38
N ALA A 46 12.33 2.61 -13.09
CA ALA A 46 13.63 2.55 -12.42
C ALA A 46 14.17 1.12 -12.29
N LEU A 47 13.29 0.13 -12.11
CA LEU A 47 13.64 -1.29 -12.01
C LEU A 47 13.74 -2.00 -13.37
N GLY A 48 13.52 -1.30 -14.49
CA GLY A 48 13.49 -1.89 -15.83
C GLY A 48 12.41 -2.99 -16.00
N SER A 49 11.39 -2.97 -15.15
CA SER A 49 10.38 -4.03 -15.03
C SER A 49 9.03 -3.52 -15.51
N PHE A 50 8.63 -3.91 -16.71
CA PHE A 50 7.29 -3.61 -17.24
C PHE A 50 6.36 -4.79 -16.93
N SER A 51 5.49 -4.64 -15.94
CA SER A 51 4.31 -5.51 -15.83
C SER A 51 3.35 -5.20 -16.98
N GLY A 52 2.76 -6.22 -17.59
CA GLY A 52 1.81 -6.05 -18.70
C GLY A 52 0.59 -5.18 -18.36
N LEU A 53 -0.19 -4.81 -19.38
CA LEU A 53 -1.38 -3.94 -19.35
C LEU A 53 -2.52 -4.37 -18.37
N ARG A 54 -2.37 -5.50 -17.69
CA ARG A 54 -3.29 -6.01 -16.67
C ARG A 54 -2.50 -6.29 -15.40
N ASP A 55 -2.09 -5.24 -14.73
CA ASP A 55 -1.50 -5.40 -13.39
C ASP A 55 -2.65 -5.46 -12.37
N PRO A 56 -2.88 -6.62 -11.72
CA PRO A 56 -3.99 -6.79 -10.77
C PRO A 56 -3.73 -6.11 -9.43
N HIS A 57 -2.54 -5.53 -9.22
CA HIS A 57 -2.15 -4.98 -7.93
C HIS A 57 -2.62 -3.53 -7.79
N THR A 58 -3.81 -3.40 -7.19
CA THR A 58 -4.31 -2.13 -6.65
C THR A 58 -3.58 -1.78 -5.34
N PRO A 59 -3.32 -0.48 -5.10
CA PRO A 59 -2.75 -0.02 -3.83
C PRO A 59 -3.64 -0.41 -2.66
N ARG A 60 -3.01 -0.90 -1.58
CA ARG A 60 -3.71 -1.39 -0.39
C ARG A 60 -2.76 -1.55 0.79
N LEU A 61 -3.33 -1.60 1.98
CA LEU A 61 -2.68 -2.02 3.21
C LEU A 61 -3.20 -3.40 3.60
N ASP A 62 -2.32 -4.40 3.64
CA ASP A 62 -2.65 -5.73 4.17
C ASP A 62 -2.69 -5.65 5.71
N LEU A 63 -3.83 -5.91 6.33
CA LEU A 63 -4.05 -5.80 7.78
C LEU A 63 -3.76 -7.11 8.52
N ALA A 64 -4.32 -8.21 8.01
CA ALA A 64 -4.22 -9.52 8.64
C ALA A 64 -4.18 -10.62 7.58
N SER A 65 -3.16 -11.47 7.64
CA SER A 65 -3.01 -12.64 6.77
C SER A 65 -2.85 -13.91 7.60
N LYS A 66 -3.38 -15.03 7.10
CA LYS A 66 -3.11 -16.38 7.64
C LYS A 66 -3.40 -16.57 9.14
N ALA A 67 -4.37 -15.84 9.68
CA ALA A 67 -4.77 -16.00 11.08
C ALA A 67 -5.50 -17.34 11.37
N GLY A 68 -5.79 -18.15 10.33
CA GLY A 68 -6.66 -19.34 10.46
C GLY A 68 -8.12 -18.98 10.73
N LEU A 69 -8.46 -17.69 10.68
CA LEU A 69 -9.79 -17.13 10.87
C LEU A 69 -10.38 -16.79 9.49
N ASP A 70 -11.70 -16.91 9.38
CA ASP A 70 -12.43 -16.50 8.19
C ASP A 70 -12.53 -14.97 8.07
N GLN A 71 -12.99 -14.51 6.91
CA GLN A 71 -13.19 -13.09 6.62
C GLN A 71 -14.08 -12.41 7.66
N PHE A 72 -15.22 -13.03 7.99
CA PHE A 72 -16.23 -12.44 8.85
C PHE A 72 -15.68 -12.15 10.25
N VAL A 73 -14.95 -13.10 10.83
CA VAL A 73 -14.32 -12.94 12.14
C VAL A 73 -13.26 -11.84 12.11
N LEU A 74 -12.45 -11.77 11.04
CA LEU A 74 -11.42 -10.73 10.93
C LEU A 74 -12.03 -9.33 10.77
N GLU A 75 -13.10 -9.18 9.99
CA GLU A 75 -13.82 -7.92 9.86
C GLU A 75 -14.48 -7.48 11.17
N GLU A 76 -15.13 -8.41 11.88
CA GLU A 76 -15.75 -8.15 13.18
C GLU A 76 -14.70 -7.66 14.19
N ARG A 77 -13.59 -8.38 14.34
CA ARG A 77 -12.48 -7.96 15.22
C ARG A 77 -11.89 -6.62 14.83
N PHE A 78 -11.79 -6.33 13.54
CA PHE A 78 -11.32 -5.03 13.08
C PHE A 78 -12.27 -3.90 13.52
N ARG A 79 -13.59 -4.08 13.34
CA ARG A 79 -14.61 -3.09 13.74
C ARG A 79 -14.67 -2.92 15.26
N GLU A 80 -14.52 -3.98 16.05
CA GLU A 80 -14.45 -3.91 17.51
C GLU A 80 -13.27 -3.04 17.99
N LEU A 81 -12.12 -3.11 17.31
CA LEU A 81 -10.92 -2.37 17.68
C LEU A 81 -10.91 -0.92 17.19
N ASN A 82 -11.56 -0.64 16.05
CA ASN A 82 -11.39 0.61 15.31
C ASN A 82 -12.68 1.41 15.09
N CYS A 83 -13.84 0.92 15.55
CA CYS A 83 -15.20 1.42 15.25
C CYS A 83 -15.65 1.15 13.79
N GLU A 84 -16.95 1.25 13.52
CA GLU A 84 -17.54 0.95 12.20
C GLU A 84 -17.08 1.92 11.10
N ASP A 85 -16.92 3.21 11.42
CA ASP A 85 -16.56 4.27 10.45
C ASP A 85 -15.07 4.61 10.46
N PHE A 86 -14.21 3.60 10.67
CA PHE A 86 -12.77 3.84 10.74
C PHE A 86 -12.20 4.40 9.44
N SER A 87 -11.47 5.51 9.55
CA SER A 87 -10.68 6.09 8.47
C SER A 87 -9.32 6.52 9.00
N LEU A 88 -8.27 6.23 8.23
CA LEU A 88 -6.90 6.61 8.57
C LEU A 88 -6.37 7.62 7.56
N SER A 89 -6.19 8.86 8.00
CA SER A 89 -5.46 9.87 7.24
C SER A 89 -3.96 9.62 7.33
N CYS A 90 -3.33 9.45 6.17
CA CYS A 90 -1.94 9.06 6.02
C CYS A 90 -1.18 10.07 5.15
N ARG A 91 0.15 10.02 5.24
CA ARG A 91 1.04 10.74 4.35
C ARG A 91 2.18 9.83 3.88
N ALA A 92 2.32 9.69 2.57
CA ALA A 92 3.45 9.01 1.95
C ALA A 92 4.62 10.00 1.84
N THR A 93 5.72 9.71 2.53
CA THR A 93 6.91 10.58 2.60
C THR A 93 8.15 9.95 1.99
N GLU A 94 8.20 8.63 1.90
CA GLU A 94 9.36 7.88 1.44
C GLU A 94 8.98 6.53 0.85
N VAL A 95 9.94 5.94 0.12
CA VAL A 95 9.84 4.61 -0.48
C VAL A 95 10.99 3.77 0.03
N GLU A 96 10.67 2.67 0.66
CA GLU A 96 11.65 1.70 1.13
C GLU A 96 11.86 0.61 0.08
N VAL A 97 13.11 0.28 -0.18
CA VAL A 97 13.52 -0.79 -1.08
C VAL A 97 14.02 -1.95 -0.23
N TYR A 98 13.38 -3.11 -0.40
CA TYR A 98 13.70 -4.32 0.36
C TYR A 98 14.35 -5.38 -0.52
N ARG A 99 15.26 -6.15 0.07
CA ARG A 99 15.82 -7.38 -0.48
C ARG A 99 15.21 -8.58 0.21
N LYS A 100 14.72 -9.55 -0.55
CA LYS A 100 14.23 -10.83 -0.01
C LYS A 100 15.36 -11.84 0.10
N VAL A 101 15.53 -12.46 1.27
CA VAL A 101 16.46 -13.58 1.48
C VAL A 101 15.70 -14.70 2.20
N GLY A 102 15.43 -15.79 1.49
CA GLY A 102 14.56 -16.84 1.99
C GLY A 102 13.13 -16.35 2.20
N LYS A 103 12.66 -16.40 3.47
CA LYS A 103 11.33 -15.92 3.89
C LYS A 103 11.35 -14.49 4.41
N ASP A 104 12.53 -13.93 4.62
CA ASP A 104 12.71 -12.65 5.31
C ASP A 104 12.94 -11.51 4.31
N TRP A 105 12.57 -10.31 4.73
CA TRP A 105 12.76 -9.07 4.01
C TRP A 105 13.75 -8.18 4.77
N TYR A 106 14.77 -7.70 4.07
CA TYR A 106 15.81 -6.86 4.62
C TYR A 106 15.75 -5.49 3.95
N LEU A 107 15.68 -4.43 4.76
CA LEU A 107 15.73 -3.06 4.24
C LEU A 107 17.09 -2.84 3.57
N ASN A 108 17.07 -2.42 2.32
CA ASN A 108 18.28 -2.12 1.54
C ASN A 108 18.56 -0.62 1.51
N THR A 109 17.52 0.18 1.22
CA THR A 109 17.63 1.66 1.20
C THR A 109 16.26 2.29 1.33
N THR A 110 16.24 3.57 1.72
CA THR A 110 15.05 4.41 1.81
C THR A 110 15.24 5.62 0.90
N ILE A 111 14.24 5.92 0.08
CA ILE A 111 14.24 7.00 -0.90
C ILE A 111 13.18 8.02 -0.47
N PRO A 112 13.55 9.21 0.02
CA PRO A 112 12.58 10.24 0.35
C PRO A 112 11.85 10.71 -0.92
N LEU A 113 10.54 10.93 -0.81
CA LEU A 113 9.75 11.58 -1.84
C LEU A 113 10.00 13.09 -1.82
N GLY A 114 9.84 13.73 -2.98
CA GLY A 114 10.06 15.17 -3.11
C GLY A 114 9.11 15.98 -2.21
N GLN A 115 9.51 17.17 -1.79
CA GLN A 115 8.58 18.06 -1.08
C GLN A 115 7.37 18.38 -1.96
N SER A 116 6.17 18.29 -1.40
CA SER A 116 4.95 18.77 -2.04
C SER A 116 4.55 20.12 -1.45
N ASP A 117 3.87 20.93 -2.27
CA ASP A 117 3.31 22.22 -1.87
C ASP A 117 2.12 22.05 -0.89
N GLU A 118 1.60 20.83 -0.70
CA GLU A 118 0.55 20.48 0.27
C GLU A 118 1.09 20.34 1.72
N ASN A 119 2.23 20.95 2.02
CA ASN A 119 2.84 20.96 3.35
C ASN A 119 2.11 21.91 4.32
#